data_AF-A0A7X5HW37-F1
#
_entry.id   AF-A0A7X5HW37-F1
#
_cell.length_a   1.000
_cell.length_b   1.000
_cell.length_c   1.000
_cell.angle_alpha   90.00
_cell.angle_beta   90.00
_cell.angle_gamma   90.00
#
_symmetry.space_group_name_H-M   'P 1'
#
loop_
_entity.id
_entity.type
_entity.pdbx_description
1 polymer ?
#
loop_
_entity_poly.entity_id
_entity_poly.type
_entity_poly.pdbx_seq_one_letter_code
_entity_poly.pdbx_strand_id
1 'polypeptide(L)'
;MNRIVIIGTQPACPRCRLLTAVVSEKVKDMELDAEVRHMAYSSEEAVAIAKKAGLTPGTAKDVARILDRKVDLHDKEAERDLETLDLTGLEPHLQPLAQLMREVWILDHRLRFFENKAQEAGILMTPVLVVNGKILHQGSMPGLDKIGAWLSELL
;
A
#
# COMPACT_ATOMS: atom_id res chain seq x y z
N MET A 1 -8.88 5.07 -20.93
CA MET A 1 -8.91 5.39 -19.49
C MET A 1 -8.65 4.14 -18.66
N ASN A 2 -7.45 4.06 -18.09
CA ASN A 2 -7.05 3.05 -17.12
C ASN A 2 -7.69 3.32 -15.76
N ARG A 3 -7.86 2.28 -14.94
CA ARG A 3 -8.45 2.40 -13.60
C ARG A 3 -7.49 1.90 -12.55
N ILE A 4 -7.09 2.79 -11.64
CA ILE A 4 -6.16 2.50 -10.56
C ILE A 4 -6.87 2.71 -9.23
N VAL A 5 -6.84 1.68 -8.40
CA VAL A 5 -7.61 1.63 -7.16
C VAL A 5 -6.68 1.27 -6.02
N ILE A 6 -6.71 2.11 -4.98
CA ILE A 6 -6.03 1.84 -3.70
C ILE A 6 -7.11 1.38 -2.72
N ILE A 7 -7.06 0.10 -2.33
CA ILE A 7 -7.95 -0.45 -1.31
C ILE A 7 -7.32 -0.24 0.07
N GLY A 8 -8.02 0.44 0.95
CA GLY A 8 -7.52 0.88 2.25
C GLY A 8 -8.58 1.01 3.33
N THR A 9 -8.18 1.51 4.49
CA THR A 9 -9.12 1.84 5.58
C THR A 9 -9.87 3.13 5.29
N GLN A 10 -11.05 3.33 5.89
CA GLN A 10 -11.77 4.60 5.87
C GLN A 10 -11.96 5.10 7.31
N PRO A 11 -11.39 6.25 7.71
CA PRO A 11 -10.47 7.10 6.95
C PRO A 11 -9.14 6.41 6.59
N ALA A 12 -8.46 6.94 5.57
CA ALA A 12 -7.21 6.37 5.06
C ALA A 12 -6.08 6.45 6.10
N CYS A 13 -5.47 5.31 6.43
CA CYS A 13 -4.28 5.25 7.28
C CYS A 13 -3.04 5.83 6.57
N PRO A 14 -1.92 6.10 7.26
CA PRO A 14 -0.72 6.68 6.65
C PRO A 14 -0.25 5.97 5.37
N ARG A 15 -0.25 4.64 5.36
CA ARG A 15 0.17 3.82 4.21
C ARG A 15 -0.77 3.96 3.00
N CYS A 16 -2.08 3.98 3.25
CA CYS A 16 -3.08 4.16 2.19
C CYS A 16 -3.00 5.58 1.60
N ARG A 17 -2.79 6.59 2.46
CA ARG A 17 -2.58 7.99 2.03
C ARG A 17 -1.33 8.12 1.18
N LEU A 18 -0.21 7.56 1.61
CA LEU A 18 1.04 7.63 0.86
C LEU A 18 0.93 6.94 -0.49
N LEU A 19 0.43 5.70 -0.54
CA LEU A 19 0.30 4.97 -1.79
C LEU A 19 -0.62 5.70 -2.78
N THR A 20 -1.74 6.25 -2.30
CA THR A 20 -2.64 7.05 -3.13
C THR A 20 -1.92 8.28 -3.67
N ALA A 21 -1.20 9.03 -2.82
CA ALA A 21 -0.50 10.24 -3.23
C ALA A 21 0.61 9.95 -4.25
N VAL A 22 1.47 8.95 -3.99
CA VAL A 22 2.57 8.58 -4.90
C VAL A 22 2.04 8.14 -6.26
N VAL A 23 1.00 7.29 -6.28
CA VAL A 23 0.41 6.82 -7.53
C VAL A 23 -0.24 7.98 -8.30
N SER A 24 -0.97 8.86 -7.62
CA SER A 24 -1.57 10.04 -8.25
C SER A 24 -0.53 10.99 -8.84
N GLU A 25 0.54 11.29 -8.11
CA GLU A 25 1.61 12.16 -8.62
C GLU A 25 2.32 11.53 -9.81
N LYS A 26 2.62 10.22 -9.77
CA LYS A 26 3.24 9.52 -10.91
C LYS A 26 2.34 9.45 -12.13
N VAL A 27 1.04 9.19 -11.96
CA VAL A 27 0.06 9.22 -13.06
C VAL A 27 0.03 10.59 -13.74
N LYS A 28 0.09 11.67 -12.94
CA LYS A 28 0.14 13.04 -13.44
C LYS A 28 1.45 13.36 -14.15
N ASP A 29 2.58 13.02 -13.55
CA ASP A 29 3.93 13.26 -14.10
C ASP A 29 4.15 12.52 -15.43
N MET A 30 3.60 11.31 -15.55
CA MET A 30 3.67 10.47 -16.75
C MET A 30 2.56 10.76 -17.77
N GLU A 31 1.69 11.74 -17.51
CA GLU A 31 0.56 12.12 -18.38
C GLU A 31 -0.36 10.95 -18.77
N LEU A 32 -0.57 10.00 -17.84
CA LEU A 32 -1.38 8.81 -18.11
C LEU A 32 -2.88 9.13 -18.11
N ASP A 33 -3.62 8.59 -19.10
CA ASP A 33 -5.09 8.56 -19.08
C ASP A 33 -5.58 7.51 -18.07
N ALA A 34 -5.52 7.84 -16.78
CA ALA A 34 -5.89 6.95 -15.69
C ALA A 34 -6.67 7.66 -14.57
N GLU A 35 -7.73 7.01 -14.08
CA GLU A 35 -8.45 7.42 -12.87
C GLU A 35 -7.81 6.76 -11.65
N VAL A 36 -7.32 7.56 -10.70
CA VAL A 36 -6.79 7.09 -9.41
C VAL A 36 -7.81 7.37 -8.31
N ARG A 37 -8.22 6.34 -7.57
CA ARG A 37 -9.14 6.50 -6.44
C ARG A 37 -8.82 5.59 -5.26
N HIS A 38 -9.10 6.08 -4.07
CA HIS A 38 -9.06 5.31 -2.83
C HIS A 38 -10.44 4.71 -2.52
N MET A 39 -10.48 3.47 -2.03
CA MET A 39 -11.72 2.84 -1.59
C MET A 39 -11.55 2.07 -0.27
N ALA A 40 -12.64 2.00 0.51
CA ALA A 40 -12.67 1.20 1.72
C ALA A 40 -12.56 -0.30 1.42
N TYR A 41 -11.77 -1.03 2.20
CA TYR A 41 -11.62 -2.49 2.09
C TYR A 41 -12.93 -3.26 2.33
N SER A 42 -13.90 -2.63 3.00
CA SER A 42 -15.24 -3.17 3.24
C SER A 42 -16.24 -2.90 2.11
N SER A 43 -15.86 -2.15 1.06
CA SER A 43 -16.75 -1.89 -0.07
C SER A 43 -17.01 -3.16 -0.89
N GLU A 44 -18.19 -3.24 -1.52
CA GLU A 44 -18.61 -4.41 -2.32
C GLU A 44 -17.58 -4.77 -3.40
N GLU A 45 -17.01 -3.77 -4.06
CA GLU A 45 -16.00 -3.98 -5.08
C GLU A 45 -14.67 -4.49 -4.50
N ALA A 46 -14.22 -3.99 -3.34
CA ALA A 46 -13.03 -4.53 -2.67
C ALA A 46 -13.23 -6.00 -2.24
N VAL A 47 -14.43 -6.33 -1.74
CA VAL A 47 -14.83 -7.71 -1.41
C VAL A 47 -14.82 -8.59 -2.65
N ALA A 48 -15.36 -8.11 -3.76
CA ALA A 48 -15.37 -8.86 -5.03
C ALA A 48 -13.94 -9.11 -5.56
N ILE A 49 -13.05 -8.13 -5.47
CA ILE A 49 -11.64 -8.25 -5.85
C ILE A 49 -10.94 -9.31 -4.99
N ALA A 50 -11.09 -9.23 -3.66
CA ALA A 50 -10.49 -10.19 -2.75
C ALA A 50 -11.02 -11.62 -3.00
N LYS A 51 -12.33 -11.78 -3.18
CA LYS A 51 -12.96 -13.08 -3.45
C LYS A 51 -12.44 -13.73 -4.73
N LYS A 52 -12.21 -12.96 -5.80
CA LYS A 52 -11.59 -13.48 -7.04
C LYS A 52 -10.17 -14.03 -6.81
N ALA A 53 -9.45 -13.50 -5.83
CA ALA A 53 -8.14 -13.97 -5.42
C ALA A 53 -8.20 -15.09 -4.36
N GLY A 54 -9.39 -15.55 -3.96
CA GLY A 54 -9.56 -16.53 -2.88
C GLY A 54 -9.28 -15.98 -1.48
N LEU A 55 -9.35 -14.66 -1.29
CA LEU A 55 -9.01 -13.96 -0.05
C LEU A 55 -10.20 -13.16 0.49
N THR A 56 -10.12 -12.76 1.76
CA THR A 56 -11.03 -11.80 2.41
C THR A 56 -10.32 -10.46 2.57
N PRO A 57 -10.93 -9.30 2.27
CA PRO A 57 -10.26 -8.03 2.47
C PRO A 57 -10.08 -7.75 3.96
N GLY A 58 -8.93 -7.18 4.34
CA GLY A 58 -8.67 -6.90 5.75
C GLY A 58 -7.42 -6.08 6.01
N THR A 59 -7.10 -5.93 7.28
CA THR A 59 -5.98 -5.14 7.79
C THR A 59 -4.98 -6.02 8.53
N ALA A 60 -3.82 -5.44 8.91
CA ALA A 60 -2.87 -6.14 9.77
C ALA A 60 -3.49 -6.62 11.11
N LYS A 61 -4.50 -5.91 11.63
CA LYS A 61 -5.23 -6.35 12.84
C LYS A 61 -6.04 -7.62 12.61
N ASP A 62 -6.59 -7.79 11.41
CA ASP A 62 -7.34 -9.00 11.05
C ASP A 62 -6.41 -10.20 10.92
N VAL A 63 -5.25 -10.01 10.28
CA VAL A 63 -4.18 -11.02 10.25
C VAL A 63 -3.74 -11.38 11.66
N ALA A 64 -3.46 -10.37 12.50
CA ALA A 64 -3.02 -10.59 13.88
C ALA A 64 -4.04 -11.40 14.70
N ARG A 65 -5.34 -11.12 14.54
CA ARG A 65 -6.43 -11.85 15.18
C ARG A 65 -6.49 -13.31 14.74
N ILE A 66 -6.28 -13.60 13.46
CA ILE A 66 -6.24 -14.99 12.94
C ILE A 66 -5.05 -15.76 13.50
N LEU A 67 -3.92 -15.08 13.69
CA LEU A 67 -2.68 -15.68 14.18
C LEU A 67 -2.54 -15.69 15.71
N ASP A 68 -3.57 -15.25 16.44
CA ASP A 68 -3.54 -15.02 17.89
C ASP A 68 -2.31 -14.22 18.37
N ARG A 69 -2.02 -13.13 17.67
CA ARG A 69 -0.91 -12.21 17.95
C ARG A 69 -1.40 -10.79 18.16
N LYS A 70 -0.60 -10.00 18.87
CA LYS A 70 -0.82 -8.57 19.04
C LYS A 70 0.04 -7.79 18.05
N VAL A 71 -0.55 -6.74 17.45
CA VAL A 71 0.20 -5.75 16.68
C VAL A 71 0.90 -4.83 17.66
N ASP A 72 2.23 -4.80 17.62
CA ASP A 72 3.02 -3.83 18.36
C ASP A 72 3.44 -2.69 17.43
N LEU A 73 2.92 -1.49 17.68
CA LEU A 73 3.27 -0.28 16.93
C LEU A 73 4.38 0.54 17.59
N HIS A 74 4.91 0.08 18.72
CA HIS A 74 5.94 0.77 19.50
C HIS A 74 7.28 0.03 19.47
N ASP A 75 7.43 -0.95 18.58
CA ASP A 75 8.70 -1.62 18.36
C ASP A 75 9.78 -0.60 17.94
N LYS A 76 10.81 -0.51 18.78
CA LYS A 76 11.94 0.42 18.64
C LYS A 76 13.01 -0.10 17.68
N GLU A 77 12.99 -1.38 17.34
CA GLU A 77 13.93 -1.93 16.34
C GLU A 77 13.68 -1.30 14.97
N ALA A 78 12.42 -1.05 14.62
CA ALA A 78 12.00 -0.40 13.38
C ALA A 78 12.54 1.04 13.20
N GLU A 79 12.92 1.72 14.29
CA GLU A 79 13.46 3.09 14.22
C GLU A 79 14.96 3.10 13.85
N ARG A 80 15.68 2.00 14.09
CA ARG A 80 17.10 1.86 13.72
C ARG A 80 17.30 1.75 12.21
N ASP A 81 16.28 1.27 11.50
CA ASP A 81 16.32 1.09 10.04
C ASP A 81 16.05 2.37 9.25
N LEU A 82 15.73 3.50 9.90
CA LEU A 82 15.64 4.79 9.21
C LEU A 82 16.96 5.21 8.55
N GLU A 83 18.08 4.74 9.07
CA GLU A 83 19.41 4.98 8.48
C GLU A 83 19.56 4.35 7.09
N THR A 84 18.73 3.37 6.76
CA THR A 84 18.73 2.69 5.44
C THR A 84 17.81 3.36 4.43
N LEU A 85 16.94 4.28 4.86
CA LEU A 85 16.01 4.98 3.98
C LEU A 85 16.71 6.15 3.29
N ASP A 86 17.12 5.93 2.05
CA ASP A 86 17.65 6.98 1.18
C ASP A 86 16.54 7.67 0.38
N LEU A 87 16.33 8.96 0.67
CA LEU A 87 15.41 9.84 -0.06
C LEU A 87 16.14 10.95 -0.84
N THR A 88 17.47 10.87 -0.97
CA THR A 88 18.29 11.92 -1.60
C THR A 88 18.02 12.06 -3.10
N GLY A 89 17.63 10.97 -3.77
CA GLY A 89 17.26 10.93 -5.18
C GLY A 89 15.76 11.08 -5.48
N LEU A 90 14.96 11.53 -4.52
CA LEU A 90 13.51 11.58 -4.68
C LEU A 90 13.10 12.64 -5.73
N GLU A 91 12.21 12.25 -6.65
CA GLU A 91 11.67 13.12 -7.71
C GLU A 91 11.09 14.41 -7.12
N PRO A 92 11.27 15.59 -7.75
CA PRO A 92 10.82 16.87 -7.20
C PRO A 92 9.34 16.90 -6.81
N HIS A 93 8.47 16.27 -7.62
CA HIS A 93 7.03 16.22 -7.36
C HIS A 93 6.67 15.32 -6.16
N LEU A 94 7.56 14.41 -5.72
CA LEU A 94 7.36 13.56 -4.54
C LEU A 94 7.99 14.12 -3.25
N GLN A 95 8.86 15.13 -3.33
CA GLN A 95 9.49 15.76 -2.17
C GLN A 95 8.52 16.16 -1.04
N PRO A 96 7.31 16.69 -1.33
CA PRO A 96 6.33 17.00 -0.27
C PRO A 96 5.88 15.79 0.55
N LEU A 97 6.07 14.57 0.04
CA LEU A 97 5.68 13.31 0.70
C LEU A 97 6.80 12.71 1.55
N ALA A 98 8.02 13.28 1.54
CA ALA A 98 9.20 12.69 2.18
C ALA A 98 8.99 12.37 3.67
N GLN A 99 8.34 13.25 4.43
CA GLN A 99 8.04 13.01 5.85
C GLN A 99 7.08 11.82 6.03
N LEU A 100 6.03 11.74 5.20
CA LEU A 100 5.09 10.62 5.24
C LEU A 100 5.75 9.31 4.78
N MET A 101 6.70 9.36 3.85
CA MET A 101 7.51 8.20 3.45
C MET A 101 8.32 7.65 4.62
N ARG A 102 8.94 8.52 5.43
CA ARG A 102 9.66 8.10 6.65
C ARG A 102 8.73 7.43 7.66
N GLU A 103 7.56 8.01 7.89
CA GLU A 103 6.55 7.43 8.81
C GLU A 103 6.05 6.06 8.32
N VAL A 104 5.78 5.94 7.03
CA VAL A 104 5.31 4.69 6.42
C VAL A 104 6.41 3.63 6.41
N TRP A 105 7.67 4.00 6.19
CA TRP A 105 8.80 3.08 6.26
C TRP A 105 8.88 2.36 7.62
N ILE A 106 8.84 3.14 8.71
CA ILE A 106 8.84 2.59 10.08
C ILE A 106 7.63 1.68 10.27
N LEU A 107 6.45 2.13 9.83
CA LEU A 107 5.22 1.38 9.99
C LEU A 107 5.22 0.06 9.21
N ASP A 108 5.77 0.04 7.99
CA ASP A 108 5.90 -1.17 7.19
C ASP A 108 6.92 -2.15 7.79
N HIS A 109 7.98 -1.65 8.41
CA HIS A 109 8.89 -2.50 9.18
C HIS A 109 8.15 -3.16 10.36
N ARG A 110 7.43 -2.37 11.17
CA ARG A 110 6.63 -2.87 12.32
C ARG A 110 5.56 -3.89 11.91
N LEU A 111 5.00 -3.75 10.71
CA LEU A 111 3.91 -4.60 10.22
C LEU A 111 4.39 -5.73 9.29
N ARG A 112 5.70 -5.83 9.03
CA ARG A 112 6.29 -6.79 8.08
C ARG A 112 5.90 -8.23 8.36
N PHE A 113 5.86 -8.61 9.64
CA PHE A 113 5.42 -9.95 10.03
C PHE A 113 4.00 -10.27 9.55
N PHE A 114 3.07 -9.33 9.72
CA PHE A 114 1.67 -9.52 9.32
C PHE A 114 1.48 -9.48 7.81
N GLU A 115 2.25 -8.63 7.11
CA GLU A 115 2.29 -8.64 5.65
C GLU A 115 2.71 -10.00 5.10
N ASN A 116 3.81 -10.56 5.61
CA ASN A 116 4.33 -11.85 5.18
C ASN A 116 3.36 -13.00 5.45
N LYS A 117 2.47 -12.86 6.45
CA LYS A 117 1.47 -13.88 6.81
C LYS A 117 0.07 -13.62 6.25
N ALA A 118 -0.16 -12.50 5.59
CA ALA A 118 -1.50 -12.10 5.15
C ALA A 118 -2.16 -13.14 4.23
N GLN A 119 -1.45 -13.59 3.20
CA GLN A 119 -1.98 -14.56 2.25
C GLN A 119 -2.22 -15.93 2.90
N GLU A 120 -1.29 -16.41 3.73
CA GLU A 120 -1.46 -17.67 4.50
C GLU A 120 -2.69 -17.59 5.42
N ALA A 121 -2.95 -16.41 6.00
CA ALA A 121 -4.13 -16.14 6.82
C ALA A 121 -5.43 -15.91 5.99
N GLY A 122 -5.37 -15.99 4.66
CA GLY A 122 -6.52 -15.77 3.78
C GLY A 122 -6.96 -14.31 3.68
N ILE A 123 -6.08 -13.36 4.02
CA ILE A 123 -6.37 -11.91 4.03
C ILE A 123 -5.69 -11.21 2.85
N LEU A 124 -6.47 -10.42 2.12
CA LEU A 124 -5.97 -9.39 1.21
C LEU A 124 -5.70 -8.12 2.04
N MET A 125 -4.47 -7.98 2.53
CA MET A 125 -4.12 -6.98 3.54
C MET A 125 -3.92 -5.59 2.93
N THR A 126 -4.57 -4.57 3.49
CA THR A 126 -4.38 -3.17 3.08
C THR A 126 -2.99 -2.61 3.44
N PRO A 127 -2.46 -1.64 2.67
CA PRO A 127 -3.04 -1.12 1.43
C PRO A 127 -2.88 -2.11 0.27
N VAL A 128 -3.82 -2.10 -0.68
CA VAL A 128 -3.76 -2.92 -1.90
C VAL A 128 -3.72 -2.00 -3.11
N LEU A 129 -2.76 -2.20 -4.01
CA LEU A 129 -2.73 -1.56 -5.32
C LEU A 129 -3.38 -2.47 -6.35
N VAL A 130 -4.43 -1.98 -6.99
CA VAL A 130 -5.14 -2.67 -8.06
C VAL A 130 -5.12 -1.80 -9.31
N VAL A 131 -4.72 -2.37 -10.44
CA VAL A 131 -4.70 -1.69 -11.75
C VAL A 131 -5.50 -2.54 -12.73
N ASN A 132 -6.51 -1.95 -13.36
CA ASN A 132 -7.40 -2.62 -14.31
C ASN A 132 -7.96 -3.96 -13.79
N GLY A 133 -8.29 -4.01 -12.49
CA GLY A 133 -8.82 -5.21 -11.80
C GLY A 133 -7.78 -6.25 -11.38
N LYS A 134 -6.49 -6.04 -11.70
CA LYS A 134 -5.38 -6.91 -11.29
C LYS A 134 -4.71 -6.36 -10.03
N ILE A 135 -4.56 -7.21 -9.01
CA ILE A 135 -3.79 -6.88 -7.80
C ILE A 135 -2.30 -6.89 -8.15
N LEU A 136 -1.62 -5.75 -7.94
CA LEU A 136 -0.18 -5.61 -8.18
C LEU A 136 0.63 -5.68 -6.88
N HIS A 137 0.07 -5.17 -5.78
CA HIS A 137 0.73 -5.13 -4.49
C HIS A 137 -0.28 -5.19 -3.35
N GLN A 138 0.14 -5.71 -2.19
CA GLN A 138 -0.66 -5.66 -0.97
C GLN A 138 0.22 -5.56 0.29
N GLY A 139 -0.36 -5.05 1.37
CA GLY A 139 0.15 -5.16 2.73
C GLY A 139 1.19 -4.13 3.15
N SER A 140 1.78 -3.39 2.20
CA SER A 140 2.82 -2.37 2.45
C SER A 140 2.89 -1.33 1.33
N MET A 141 3.80 -0.37 1.45
CA MET A 141 4.20 0.52 0.37
C MET A 141 5.20 -0.19 -0.57
N PRO A 142 4.89 -0.36 -1.86
CA PRO A 142 5.87 -0.84 -2.83
C PRO A 142 6.93 0.23 -3.12
N GLY A 143 8.10 -0.20 -3.58
CA GLY A 143 9.18 0.69 -4.05
C GLY A 143 8.72 1.60 -5.19
N LEU A 144 9.28 2.82 -5.24
CA LEU A 144 8.89 3.84 -6.23
C LEU A 144 9.22 3.41 -7.67
N ASP A 145 10.34 2.71 -7.84
CA ASP A 145 10.77 2.08 -9.09
C ASP A 145 9.74 1.05 -9.58
N LYS A 146 9.24 0.20 -8.67
CA LYS A 146 8.24 -0.81 -8.96
C LYS A 146 6.90 -0.20 -9.35
N ILE A 147 6.48 0.87 -8.64
CA ILE A 147 5.29 1.64 -9.01
C ILE A 147 5.45 2.23 -10.41
N GLY A 148 6.59 2.89 -10.67
CA GLY A 148 6.89 3.45 -11.99
C GLY A 148 6.80 2.42 -13.10
N ALA A 149 7.46 1.27 -12.92
CA ALA A 149 7.44 0.17 -13.88
C ALA A 149 6.01 -0.32 -14.20
N TRP A 150 5.18 -0.51 -13.18
CA TRP A 150 3.79 -0.91 -13.38
C TRP A 150 2.94 0.16 -14.07
N LEU A 151 3.16 1.44 -13.79
CA LEU A 151 2.44 2.53 -14.44
C LEU A 151 2.90 2.74 -15.89
N SER A 152 4.16 2.46 -16.21
CA SER A 152 4.67 2.51 -17.59
C SER A 152 4.02 1.48 -18.51
N GLU A 153 3.48 0.38 -17.97
CA GLU A 153 2.69 -0.59 -18.74
C GLU A 153 1.32 -0.03 -19.20
N LEU A 154 0.95 1.19 -18.77
CA LEU A 154 -0.33 1.83 -19.09
C LEU A 154 -0.23 2.92 -20.18
N LEU A 155 0.98 3.20 -20.67
CA LEU A 155 1.25 4.06 -21.82
C LEU A 155 0.76 3.41 -23.12
#